data_AF-A0A378TJ66-F1
#
_entry.id   AF-A0A378TJ66-F1
#
_cell.length_a   1.000
_cell.length_b   1.000
_cell.length_c   1.000
_cell.angle_alpha   90.00
_cell.angle_beta   90.00
_cell.angle_gamma   90.00
#
_symmetry.space_group_name_H-M   'P 1'
#
loop_
_entity.id
_entity.type
_entity.pdbx_description
1 polymer ?
#
loop_
_entity_poly.entity_id
_entity_poly.type
_entity_poly.pdbx_seq_one_letter_code
_entity_poly.pdbx_strand_id
1 'polypeptide(L)'
;MVPVVGRRTALKIPVVASAAAVLTLTQTPRALAAPVRWSPQRAHTWYRAQQWLVGANYIPSNAVNQFEMFQAETFDPSLIQSELRLARLIGINTVRVFLHDQLWTQDRVGFLRRLDQFLGIADRNRIKPLLVLFDSCWDPLPARAGSSPRNAASTTRAGRRAREPSGWVTGATPW
;
A
#
# COMPACT_ATOMS: atom_id res chain seq x y z
N MET A 1 46.19 34.60 62.42
CA MET A 1 46.70 34.24 61.08
C MET A 1 45.54 33.68 60.28
N VAL A 2 45.26 34.28 59.11
CA VAL A 2 44.08 34.09 58.25
C VAL A 2 44.23 32.80 57.38
N PRO A 3 43.25 32.37 56.56
CA PRO A 3 42.20 31.38 56.83
C PRO A 3 42.29 30.15 55.88
N VAL A 4 41.39 29.16 56.02
CA VAL A 4 40.91 28.39 54.84
C VAL A 4 39.38 28.36 54.84
N VAL A 5 38.84 29.18 53.95
CA VAL A 5 37.46 29.18 53.43
C VAL A 5 37.25 27.83 52.73
N GLY A 6 36.29 26.97 53.06
CA GLY A 6 34.85 27.21 53.10
C GLY A 6 34.24 26.73 51.78
N ARG A 7 33.30 25.76 51.83
CA ARG A 7 32.01 25.79 51.10
C ARG A 7 31.32 24.43 50.97
N ARG A 8 30.01 24.49 51.25
CA ARG A 8 28.87 23.77 50.64
C ARG A 8 28.46 22.46 51.30
N THR A 9 27.59 22.64 52.29
CA THR A 9 26.45 21.77 52.62
C THR A 9 25.76 21.24 51.35
N ALA A 10 25.87 19.95 51.11
CA ALA A 10 25.06 19.23 50.14
C ALA A 10 23.86 18.61 50.87
N LEU A 11 22.70 19.22 50.71
CA LEU A 11 21.41 18.73 51.19
C LEU A 11 21.04 17.48 50.39
N LYS A 12 21.03 16.31 51.04
CA LYS A 12 20.55 15.05 50.45
C LYS A 12 19.02 15.05 50.50
N ILE A 13 18.38 15.20 49.35
CA ILE A 13 16.92 15.01 49.21
C ILE A 13 16.68 13.51 48.99
N PRO A 14 15.92 12.81 49.84
CA PRO A 14 15.53 11.44 49.56
C PRO A 14 14.40 11.45 48.53
N VAL A 15 14.66 10.85 47.38
CA VAL A 15 13.66 10.50 46.36
C VAL A 15 12.85 9.33 46.90
N VAL A 16 11.66 9.59 47.44
CA VAL A 16 10.58 8.60 47.52
C VAL A 16 9.27 9.33 47.31
N ALA A 17 8.77 9.33 46.08
CA ALA A 17 7.42 9.76 45.77
C ALA A 17 6.77 8.77 44.79
N SER A 18 5.92 7.92 45.38
CA SER A 18 4.63 7.50 44.82
C SER A 18 4.64 6.67 43.52
N ALA A 19 4.80 5.35 43.67
CA ALA A 19 4.51 4.36 42.62
C ALA A 19 3.03 3.89 42.61
N ALA A 20 2.09 4.69 43.11
CA ALA A 20 0.67 4.34 43.13
C ALA A 20 -0.17 5.54 42.69
N ALA A 21 -1.09 5.29 41.74
CA ALA A 21 -2.14 6.20 41.27
C ALA A 21 -1.94 6.96 39.93
N VAL A 22 -1.25 6.38 38.94
CA VAL A 22 -1.48 6.76 37.52
C VAL A 22 -1.73 5.50 36.68
N LEU A 23 -2.73 4.73 37.08
CA LEU A 23 -3.45 3.84 36.17
C LEU A 23 -4.66 4.63 35.62
N THR A 24 -4.37 5.79 35.02
CA THR A 24 -5.38 6.55 34.28
C THR A 24 -5.80 5.70 33.09
N LEU A 25 -7.07 5.32 33.05
CA LEU A 25 -7.75 4.63 31.95
C LEU A 25 -7.27 5.20 30.60
N THR A 26 -6.41 4.47 29.90
CA THR A 26 -6.23 4.68 28.47
C THR A 26 -7.49 4.15 27.81
N GLN A 27 -8.46 5.03 27.60
CA GLN A 27 -9.56 4.74 26.68
C GLN A 27 -8.93 4.53 25.31
N THR A 28 -8.73 3.28 24.91
CA THR A 28 -8.41 2.96 23.53
C THR A 28 -9.57 3.49 22.69
N PRO A 29 -9.32 4.35 21.67
CA PRO A 29 -10.39 4.82 20.82
C PRO A 29 -10.97 3.61 20.09
N ARG A 30 -12.14 3.15 20.54
CA ARG A 30 -12.90 2.13 19.84
C ARG A 30 -13.50 2.83 18.63
N ALA A 31 -12.93 2.57 17.45
CA ALA A 31 -13.53 2.98 16.20
C ALA A 31 -14.91 2.31 16.09
N LEU A 32 -15.97 3.03 16.46
CA LEU A 32 -17.35 2.65 16.19
C LEU A 32 -17.64 2.95 14.72
N ALA A 33 -16.96 2.24 13.82
CA ALA A 33 -17.42 2.14 12.45
C ALA A 33 -18.54 1.09 12.44
N ALA A 34 -19.74 1.46 12.91
CA ALA A 34 -20.91 0.83 12.30
C ALA A 34 -20.86 1.27 10.83
N PRO A 35 -20.65 0.36 9.87
CA PRO A 35 -20.70 0.77 8.49
C PRO A 35 -22.15 1.19 8.24
N VAL A 36 -22.39 2.50 8.22
CA VAL A 36 -23.66 3.02 7.73
C VAL A 36 -23.69 2.64 6.26
N ARG A 37 -24.25 1.46 5.97
CA ARG A 37 -24.47 1.01 4.61
C ARG A 37 -25.21 2.13 3.91
N TRP A 38 -24.66 2.61 2.81
CA TRP A 38 -25.31 3.66 2.04
C TRP A 38 -26.69 3.19 1.60
N SER A 39 -27.68 4.07 1.68
CA SER A 39 -28.95 3.82 1.00
C SER A 39 -28.69 3.66 -0.50
N PRO A 40 -29.49 2.84 -1.21
CA PRO A 40 -29.37 2.71 -2.66
C PRO A 40 -29.36 4.06 -3.39
N GLN A 41 -30.20 5.00 -2.95
CA GLN A 41 -30.28 6.35 -3.50
C GLN A 41 -28.97 7.11 -3.35
N ARG A 42 -28.34 7.07 -2.17
CA ARG A 42 -27.05 7.73 -1.95
C ARG A 42 -25.96 7.15 -2.85
N ALA A 43 -25.91 5.82 -2.97
CA ALA A 43 -24.95 5.15 -3.85
C ALA A 43 -25.15 5.51 -5.33
N HIS A 44 -26.39 5.53 -5.81
CA HIS A 44 -26.70 5.92 -7.18
C HIS A 44 -26.38 7.39 -7.46
N THR A 45 -26.71 8.31 -6.55
CA THR A 45 -26.37 9.74 -6.69
C THR A 45 -24.86 9.94 -6.76
N TRP A 46 -24.10 9.29 -5.88
CA TRP A 46 -22.64 9.37 -5.91
C TRP A 46 -22.06 8.80 -7.21
N TYR A 47 -22.56 7.66 -7.68
CA TYR A 47 -22.09 7.01 -8.91
C TYR A 47 -22.36 7.86 -10.15
N ARG A 48 -23.57 8.44 -10.25
CA ARG A 48 -23.94 9.34 -11.36
C ARG A 48 -23.13 10.63 -11.40
N ALA A 49 -22.59 11.08 -10.27
CA ALA A 49 -21.71 12.24 -10.21
C ALA A 49 -20.28 11.96 -10.72
N GLN A 50 -19.92 10.70 -10.95
CA GLN A 50 -18.62 10.34 -11.50
C GLN A 50 -18.62 10.50 -13.03
N GLN A 51 -17.55 11.08 -13.57
CA GLN A 51 -17.28 11.06 -15.00
C GLN A 51 -17.09 9.62 -15.51
N TRP A 52 -17.40 9.38 -16.79
CA TRP A 52 -17.09 8.10 -17.45
C TRP A 52 -15.60 7.78 -17.31
N LEU A 53 -15.28 6.59 -16.78
CA LEU A 53 -13.91 6.20 -16.49
C LEU A 53 -13.27 5.55 -17.73
N VAL A 54 -12.17 6.11 -18.19
CA VAL A 54 -11.33 5.59 -19.27
C VAL A 54 -9.92 5.38 -18.72
N GLY A 55 -9.44 4.14 -18.75
CA GLY A 55 -8.18 3.83 -18.11
C GLY A 55 -7.56 2.50 -18.46
N ALA A 56 -6.44 2.24 -17.78
CA ALA A 56 -5.59 1.07 -17.99
C ALA A 56 -5.09 0.50 -16.66
N ASN A 57 -4.63 -0.75 -16.69
CA ASN A 57 -3.75 -1.26 -15.63
C ASN A 57 -2.41 -0.54 -15.72
N TYR A 58 -1.91 -0.03 -14.60
CA TYR A 58 -0.69 0.76 -14.58
C TYR A 58 0.44 0.01 -13.87
N ILE A 59 1.59 -0.03 -14.54
CA ILE A 59 2.91 -0.44 -14.03
C ILE A 59 3.89 0.54 -14.68
N PRO A 60 4.81 1.17 -13.94
CA PRO A 60 5.79 2.05 -14.54
C PRO A 60 6.75 1.28 -15.44
N SER A 61 7.29 1.95 -16.45
CA SER A 61 8.17 1.33 -17.45
C SER A 61 9.45 0.70 -16.88
N ASN A 62 9.84 1.04 -15.65
CA ASN A 62 11.00 0.49 -14.95
C ASN A 62 10.68 -0.69 -14.02
N ALA A 63 9.42 -1.14 -13.95
CA ALA A 63 9.02 -2.28 -13.12
C ALA A 63 8.40 -3.39 -13.98
N VAL A 64 8.71 -4.65 -13.67
CA VAL A 64 8.17 -5.80 -14.42
C VAL A 64 6.78 -6.19 -13.92
N ASN A 65 6.45 -5.87 -12.67
CA ASN A 65 5.20 -6.23 -12.01
C ASN A 65 4.77 -5.17 -10.97
N GLN A 66 3.55 -5.30 -10.46
CA GLN A 66 2.95 -4.37 -9.50
C GLN A 66 3.58 -4.45 -8.12
N PHE A 67 4.25 -5.56 -7.80
CA PHE A 67 5.01 -5.71 -6.57
C PHE A 67 6.29 -4.85 -6.62
N GLU A 68 7.09 -4.99 -7.68
CA GLU A 68 8.29 -4.19 -7.93
C GLU A 68 7.99 -2.70 -8.01
N MET A 69 6.86 -2.29 -8.60
CA MET A 69 6.48 -0.88 -8.69
C MET A 69 6.60 -0.10 -7.37
N PHE A 70 6.34 -0.75 -6.22
CA PHE A 70 6.33 -0.11 -4.90
C PHE A 70 7.52 -0.50 -4.01
N GLN A 71 8.54 -1.19 -4.54
CA GLN A 71 9.78 -1.44 -3.80
C GLN A 71 10.65 -0.18 -3.74
N ALA A 72 11.53 -0.10 -2.74
CA ALA A 72 12.32 1.12 -2.53
C ALA A 72 13.33 1.37 -3.66
N GLU A 73 13.83 0.28 -4.26
CA GLU A 73 14.88 0.26 -5.27
C GLU A 73 14.40 0.74 -6.65
N THR A 74 13.11 0.58 -6.92
CA THR A 74 12.48 0.78 -8.23
C THR A 74 11.44 1.91 -8.22
N PHE A 75 10.96 2.33 -7.05
CA PHE A 75 9.97 3.41 -6.95
C PHE A 75 10.58 4.75 -7.38
N ASP A 76 10.19 5.21 -8.56
CA ASP A 76 10.61 6.49 -9.13
C ASP A 76 9.41 7.44 -9.28
N PRO A 77 9.25 8.43 -8.38
CA PRO A 77 8.11 9.37 -8.44
C PRO A 77 8.16 10.30 -9.66
N SER A 78 9.35 10.59 -10.21
CA SER A 78 9.50 11.48 -11.37
C SER A 78 9.07 10.77 -12.66
N LEU A 79 9.41 9.48 -12.78
CA LEU A 79 8.95 8.63 -13.87
C LEU A 79 7.43 8.48 -13.82
N ILE A 80 6.89 8.12 -12.65
CA ILE A 80 5.43 7.97 -12.45
C ILE A 80 4.71 9.26 -12.83
N GLN A 81 5.22 10.42 -12.41
CA GLN A 81 4.64 11.70 -12.79
C GLN A 81 4.62 11.93 -14.30
N SER A 82 5.70 11.59 -15.00
CA SER A 82 5.82 11.77 -16.44
C SER A 82 4.85 10.87 -17.21
N GLU A 83 4.74 9.60 -16.80
CA GLU A 83 3.85 8.63 -17.41
C GLU A 83 2.37 8.94 -17.15
N LEU A 84 2.02 9.31 -15.92
CA LEU A 84 0.65 9.74 -15.59
C LEU A 84 0.27 11.04 -16.29
N ARG A 85 1.23 11.96 -16.51
CA ARG A 85 1.02 13.14 -17.34
C ARG A 85 0.74 12.76 -18.79
N LEU A 86 1.50 11.83 -19.36
CA LEU A 86 1.28 11.34 -20.72
C LEU A 86 -0.08 10.66 -20.85
N ALA A 87 -0.43 9.79 -19.90
CA ALA A 87 -1.74 9.14 -19.83
C ALA A 87 -2.87 10.17 -19.84
N ARG A 88 -2.73 11.25 -19.05
CA ARG A 88 -3.71 12.33 -19.03
C ARG A 88 -3.83 13.06 -20.37
N LEU A 89 -2.71 13.30 -21.06
CA LEU A 89 -2.70 13.96 -22.38
C LEU A 89 -3.43 13.14 -23.45
N ILE A 90 -3.35 11.81 -23.39
CA ILE A 90 -4.06 10.92 -24.33
C ILE A 90 -5.51 10.60 -23.90
N GLY A 91 -6.02 11.24 -22.85
CA GLY A 91 -7.42 11.14 -22.43
C GLY A 91 -7.72 10.08 -21.36
N ILE A 92 -6.71 9.41 -20.80
CA ILE A 92 -6.91 8.55 -19.62
C ILE A 92 -7.27 9.41 -18.40
N ASN A 93 -8.23 8.95 -17.61
CA ASN A 93 -8.65 9.59 -16.36
C ASN A 93 -8.65 8.65 -15.14
N THR A 94 -8.37 7.36 -15.34
CA THR A 94 -8.28 6.38 -14.26
C THR A 94 -7.15 5.38 -14.53
N VAL A 95 -6.52 4.86 -13.47
CA VAL A 95 -5.57 3.76 -13.56
C VAL A 95 -5.88 2.70 -12.52
N ARG A 96 -5.83 1.43 -12.89
CA ARG A 96 -5.95 0.32 -11.96
C ARG A 96 -4.56 -0.11 -11.49
N VAL A 97 -4.36 -0.12 -10.18
CA VAL A 97 -3.08 -0.43 -9.52
C VAL A 97 -3.30 -1.52 -8.49
N PHE A 98 -2.48 -2.55 -8.54
CA PHE A 98 -2.57 -3.68 -7.63
C PHE A 98 -1.60 -3.53 -6.47
N LEU A 99 -2.07 -3.83 -5.27
CA LEU A 99 -1.30 -3.76 -4.03
C LEU A 99 -1.14 -5.16 -3.46
N HIS A 100 0.08 -5.68 -3.54
CA HIS A 100 0.44 -6.98 -3.00
C HIS A 100 0.68 -6.88 -1.48
N ASP A 101 0.18 -7.85 -0.72
CA ASP A 101 0.31 -7.94 0.74
C ASP A 101 1.76 -8.05 1.24
N GLN A 102 2.68 -8.61 0.45
CA GLN A 102 4.09 -8.71 0.79
C GLN A 102 4.76 -7.34 0.98
N LEU A 103 4.31 -6.30 0.27
CA LEU A 103 4.82 -4.93 0.43
C LEU A 103 4.59 -4.43 1.87
N TRP A 104 3.43 -4.76 2.43
CA TRP A 104 3.10 -4.45 3.81
C TRP A 104 3.95 -5.26 4.79
N THR A 105 4.13 -6.55 4.52
CA THR A 105 4.89 -7.45 5.40
C THR A 105 6.39 -7.10 5.45
N GLN A 106 6.96 -6.61 4.34
CA GLN A 106 8.39 -6.30 4.24
C GLN A 106 8.73 -4.92 4.81
N ASP A 107 8.01 -3.88 4.39
CA ASP A 107 8.28 -2.49 4.79
C ASP A 107 6.97 -1.70 4.79
N ARG A 108 6.13 -1.92 5.80
CA ARG A 108 4.85 -1.23 5.95
C ARG A 108 4.98 0.30 5.87
N VAL A 109 5.97 0.87 6.56
CA VAL A 109 6.08 2.33 6.69
C VAL A 109 6.53 2.95 5.37
N GLY A 110 7.56 2.39 4.74
CA GLY A 110 8.02 2.87 3.45
C GLY A 110 7.00 2.60 2.34
N PHE A 111 6.30 1.46 2.36
CA PHE A 111 5.23 1.16 1.41
C PHE A 111 4.11 2.20 1.50
N LEU A 112 3.60 2.49 2.69
CA LEU A 112 2.55 3.50 2.87
C LEU A 112 3.00 4.89 2.41
N ARG A 113 4.25 5.28 2.66
CA ARG A 113 4.81 6.55 2.17
C ARG A 113 4.89 6.60 0.65
N ARG A 114 5.32 5.52 0.00
CA ARG A 114 5.38 5.43 -1.48
C ARG A 114 3.97 5.44 -2.09
N LEU A 115 3.02 4.74 -1.46
CA LEU A 115 1.62 4.78 -1.86
C LEU A 115 1.04 6.19 -1.74
N ASP A 116 1.30 6.90 -0.64
CA ASP A 116 0.87 8.29 -0.45
C ASP A 116 1.47 9.23 -1.53
N GLN A 117 2.76 9.07 -1.83
CA GLN A 117 3.41 9.81 -2.92
C GLN A 117 2.76 9.52 -4.28
N PHE A 118 2.48 8.26 -4.59
CA PHE A 118 1.78 7.86 -5.81
C PHE A 118 0.38 8.50 -5.89
N LEU A 119 -0.40 8.44 -4.81
CA LEU A 119 -1.73 9.06 -4.74
C LEU A 119 -1.65 10.57 -4.96
N GLY A 120 -0.66 11.24 -4.37
CA GLY A 120 -0.42 12.66 -4.59
C GLY A 120 -0.04 13.00 -6.04
N ILE A 121 0.75 12.15 -6.71
CA ILE A 121 1.06 12.32 -8.14
C ILE A 121 -0.18 12.12 -9.01
N ALA A 122 -0.98 11.09 -8.73
CA ALA A 122 -2.21 10.80 -9.46
C ALA A 122 -3.20 11.96 -9.36
N ASP A 123 -3.40 12.52 -8.16
CA ASP A 123 -4.25 13.68 -7.91
C ASP A 123 -3.80 14.91 -8.71
N ARG A 124 -2.50 15.24 -8.67
CA ARG A 124 -1.92 16.34 -9.47
C ARG A 124 -2.16 16.20 -10.97
N ASN A 125 -2.17 14.97 -11.48
CA ASN A 125 -2.44 14.66 -12.89
C ASN A 125 -3.93 14.46 -13.20
N ARG A 126 -4.82 14.62 -12.22
CA ARG A 126 -6.26 14.36 -12.31
C ARG A 126 -6.59 12.94 -12.81
N ILE A 127 -5.79 11.97 -12.38
CA ILE A 127 -6.01 10.55 -12.62
C ILE A 127 -6.54 9.91 -11.35
N LYS A 128 -7.64 9.17 -11.46
CA LYS A 128 -8.21 8.42 -10.34
C LYS A 128 -7.53 7.05 -10.22
N PRO A 129 -6.86 6.73 -9.11
CA PRO A 129 -6.36 5.39 -8.89
C PRO A 129 -7.48 4.47 -8.39
N LEU A 130 -7.66 3.33 -9.05
CA LEU A 130 -8.47 2.20 -8.59
C LEU A 130 -7.52 1.18 -7.95
N LEU A 131 -7.47 1.18 -6.63
CA LEU A 131 -6.62 0.28 -5.86
C LEU A 131 -7.27 -1.10 -5.76
N VAL A 132 -6.54 -2.12 -6.19
CA VAL A 132 -6.89 -3.53 -5.99
C VAL A 132 -6.06 -4.04 -4.82
N LEU A 133 -6.73 -4.39 -3.72
CA LEU A 133 -6.08 -4.89 -2.52
C LEU A 133 -5.87 -6.40 -2.63
N PHE A 134 -4.78 -6.90 -2.02
CA PHE A 134 -4.48 -8.32 -1.86
C PHE A 134 -4.24 -9.08 -3.18
N ASP A 135 -3.39 -8.53 -4.04
CA ASP A 135 -3.01 -9.14 -5.32
C ASP A 135 -1.94 -10.23 -5.16
N SER A 136 -2.19 -11.22 -4.31
CA SER A 136 -1.26 -12.30 -3.96
C SER A 136 -1.72 -13.68 -4.45
N CYS A 137 -2.57 -13.73 -5.48
CA CYS A 137 -3.28 -14.94 -5.91
C CYS A 137 -2.47 -15.92 -6.75
N TRP A 138 -1.23 -15.57 -7.13
CA TRP A 138 -0.42 -16.36 -8.06
C TRP A 138 0.49 -17.41 -7.40
N ASP A 139 0.88 -17.20 -6.14
CA ASP A 139 1.70 -18.15 -5.39
C ASP A 139 1.09 -18.33 -3.97
N PRO A 140 0.68 -19.56 -3.58
CA PRO A 140 0.16 -19.81 -2.24
C PRO A 140 1.23 -19.64 -1.13
N LEU A 141 2.51 -19.64 -1.47
CA LEU A 141 3.64 -19.47 -0.56
C LEU A 141 4.69 -18.54 -1.16
N PRO A 142 4.37 -17.24 -1.36
CA PRO A 142 5.25 -16.35 -2.07
C PRO A 142 6.54 -16.16 -1.26
N ALA A 143 7.67 -16.51 -1.88
CA ALA A 143 8.98 -16.34 -1.29
C ALA A 143 9.21 -14.85 -0.93
N ARG A 144 9.96 -14.58 0.15
CA ARG A 144 10.31 -13.21 0.51
C ARG A 144 11.08 -12.57 -0.65
N ALA A 145 10.79 -11.30 -0.95
CA ALA A 145 11.57 -10.57 -1.95
C ALA A 145 13.06 -10.64 -1.58
N GLY A 146 13.89 -11.07 -2.54
CA GLY A 146 15.33 -11.24 -2.37
C GLY A 146 15.81 -12.67 -2.07
N SER A 147 14.93 -13.67 -1.83
CA SER A 147 15.38 -15.02 -1.46
C SER A 147 15.49 -16.04 -2.62
N SER A 148 15.44 -15.61 -3.89
CA SER A 148 15.57 -16.54 -5.02
C SER A 148 16.07 -15.87 -6.31
N PRO A 149 17.04 -16.47 -7.04
CA PRO A 149 17.49 -15.97 -8.34
C PRO A 149 16.41 -16.04 -9.44
N ARG A 150 15.32 -16.77 -9.19
CA ARG A 150 14.20 -16.98 -10.12
C ARG A 150 13.33 -15.72 -10.30
N ASN A 151 13.49 -14.74 -9.43
CA ASN A 151 12.65 -13.55 -9.37
C ASN A 151 13.11 -12.49 -10.40
N ALA A 152 14.32 -12.64 -10.94
CA ALA A 152 14.86 -11.78 -12.01
C ALA A 152 14.69 -12.40 -13.41
N ALA A 153 14.30 -13.68 -13.51
CA ALA A 153 14.19 -14.39 -14.79
C ALA A 153 13.29 -15.62 -14.69
N SER A 154 11.99 -15.47 -14.96
CA SER A 154 11.19 -16.62 -15.40
C SER A 154 10.02 -16.24 -16.31
N THR A 155 10.34 -15.50 -17.37
CA THR A 155 9.63 -15.63 -18.65
C THR A 155 10.62 -16.23 -19.64
N THR A 156 10.97 -17.52 -19.51
CA THR A 156 11.38 -18.39 -20.64
C THR A 156 11.24 -19.87 -20.24
N ARG A 157 10.14 -20.46 -20.70
CA ARG A 157 9.93 -21.84 -21.18
C ARG A 157 10.74 -22.98 -20.53
N ALA A 158 10.09 -23.73 -19.64
CA ALA A 158 10.32 -25.16 -19.49
C ALA A 158 8.95 -25.87 -19.42
N GLY A 159 8.71 -26.78 -20.36
CA GLY A 159 7.43 -27.44 -20.56
C GLY A 159 6.93 -28.14 -19.31
N ARG A 160 5.76 -27.73 -18.82
CA ARG A 160 4.88 -28.60 -18.05
C ARG A 160 3.61 -28.76 -18.84
N ARG A 161 3.45 -29.96 -19.40
CA ARG A 161 2.24 -30.48 -20.00
C ARG A 161 1.12 -30.30 -18.96
N ALA A 162 0.21 -29.37 -19.18
CA ALA A 162 -0.99 -29.25 -18.37
C ALA A 162 -1.73 -30.59 -18.48
N ARG A 163 -1.96 -31.25 -17.34
CA ARG A 163 -2.95 -32.33 -17.28
C ARG A 163 -4.30 -31.68 -17.54
N GLU A 164 -4.96 -32.08 -18.63
CA GLU A 164 -6.37 -31.77 -18.85
C GLU A 164 -7.19 -32.28 -17.67
N PRO A 165 -8.01 -31.43 -17.02
CA PRO A 165 -9.16 -31.91 -16.29
C PRO A 165 -10.22 -32.29 -17.32
N SER A 166 -10.47 -33.58 -17.45
CA SER A 166 -11.57 -34.17 -18.20
C SER A 166 -12.91 -33.54 -17.78
N GLY A 167 -13.66 -32.99 -18.73
CA GLY A 167 -15.08 -32.70 -18.56
C GLY A 167 -15.49 -31.25 -18.82
N TRP A 168 -15.37 -30.79 -20.07
CA TRP A 168 -16.23 -29.71 -20.57
C TRP A 168 -17.05 -30.26 -21.74
N VAL A 169 -18.31 -30.56 -21.44
CA VAL A 169 -19.35 -30.81 -22.42
C VAL A 169 -19.53 -29.52 -23.22
N THR A 170 -19.33 -29.61 -24.53
CA THR A 170 -19.64 -28.55 -25.49
C THR A 170 -21.16 -28.35 -25.53
N GLY A 171 -21.64 -27.31 -24.86
CA GLY A 171 -23.01 -26.83 -24.97
C GLY A 171 -22.99 -25.38 -25.38
N ALA A 172 -22.94 -25.12 -26.68
CA ALA A 172 -23.21 -23.80 -27.23
C ALA A 172 -24.70 -23.47 -27.01
N THR A 173 -24.98 -22.28 -26.47
CA THR A 173 -26.21 -21.55 -26.77
C THR A 173 -25.98 -20.07 -26.52
N PRO A 174 -26.28 -19.19 -27.48
CA PRO A 174 -26.10 -17.76 -27.32
C PRO A 174 -27.32 -17.15 -26.63
N TRP A 175 -27.09 -16.26 -25.66
CA TRP A 175 -27.69 -14.91 -25.51
C TRP A 175 -26.79 -14.09 -24.57
#